data_AF-A0A226MCG0-F1
#
_entry.id   AF-A0A226MCG0-F1
#
_cell.length_a   1.000
_cell.length_b   1.000
_cell.length_c   1.000
_cell.angle_alpha   90.00
_cell.angle_beta   90.00
_cell.angle_gamma   90.00
#
_symmetry.space_group_name_H-M   'P 1'
#
loop_
_entity.id
_entity.type
_entity.pdbx_description
1 polymer ?
#
loop_
_entity_poly.entity_id
_entity_poly.type
_entity_poly.pdbx_seq_one_letter_code
_entity_poly.pdbx_strand_id
1 'polypeptide(L)'
;MPESLASPPLYLVESLLSIRSRLLPVLSAALRSWRVWRCVLVSVRCVFGLPEPAKSAPAPKKGSKKAVTKTQKKGDKKRKKSRKESYSIYVYKVLKQVHPDTGISSKAMGIMNSFVNDIFERIAGKASRLAHYNKRSTITSREIQTAVRLLLPSELAKHAVSEGTKAVTKYTSSK
;
A
#
# COMPACT_ATOMS: atom_id res chain seq x y z
N MET A 1 25.15 23.96 -53.54
CA MET A 1 26.32 23.74 -52.68
C MET A 1 25.90 22.85 -51.52
N PRO A 2 26.19 21.54 -51.55
CA PRO A 2 25.88 20.62 -50.47
C PRO A 2 27.09 20.37 -49.54
N GLU A 3 26.78 19.84 -48.36
CA GLU A 3 27.63 19.09 -47.41
C GLU A 3 28.71 19.82 -46.55
N SER A 4 28.50 19.80 -45.23
CA SER A 4 29.38 19.05 -44.31
C SER A 4 28.74 18.92 -42.92
N LEU A 5 28.23 17.73 -42.64
CA LEU A 5 27.80 17.28 -41.31
C LEU A 5 29.04 16.74 -40.58
N ALA A 6 29.38 17.36 -39.44
CA ALA A 6 30.45 16.91 -38.56
C ALA A 6 30.09 15.56 -37.91
N SER A 7 30.87 14.53 -38.22
CA SER A 7 30.80 13.21 -37.56
C SER A 7 31.72 13.20 -36.33
N PRO A 8 31.27 12.69 -35.16
CA PRO A 8 32.13 12.51 -33.99
C PRO A 8 33.08 11.30 -34.15
N PRO A 9 34.29 11.35 -33.55
CA PRO A 9 35.38 10.42 -33.82
C PRO A 9 35.11 9.02 -33.22
N LEU A 10 35.24 7.99 -34.06
CA LEU A 10 35.02 6.57 -33.74
C LEU A 10 36.02 5.96 -32.73
N TYR A 11 36.96 6.73 -32.20
CA TYR A 11 37.98 6.23 -31.27
C TYR A 11 37.48 5.96 -29.83
N LEU A 12 36.35 6.54 -29.44
CA LEU A 12 35.81 6.40 -28.07
C LEU A 12 34.95 5.15 -27.87
N VAL A 13 34.37 4.60 -28.95
CA VAL A 13 33.53 3.39 -28.89
C VAL A 13 34.36 2.10 -28.88
N GLU A 14 35.51 2.07 -29.56
CA GLU A 14 36.40 0.89 -29.52
C GLU A 14 37.12 0.72 -28.17
N SER A 15 37.44 1.82 -27.48
CA SER A 15 38.06 1.79 -26.15
C SER A 15 37.14 1.18 -25.10
N LEU A 16 35.85 1.52 -25.13
CA LEU A 16 34.84 0.96 -24.21
C LEU A 16 34.50 -0.51 -24.50
N LEU A 17 34.59 -0.95 -25.76
CA LEU A 17 34.35 -2.35 -26.14
C LEU A 17 35.53 -3.27 -25.76
N SER A 18 36.77 -2.77 -25.82
CA SER A 18 37.96 -3.50 -25.38
C SER A 18 37.99 -3.72 -23.85
N ILE A 19 37.51 -2.75 -23.07
CA ILE A 19 37.38 -2.87 -21.61
C ILE A 19 36.30 -3.89 -21.23
N ARG A 20 35.17 -3.91 -21.94
CA ARG A 20 34.07 -4.87 -21.71
C ARG A 20 34.47 -6.32 -21.99
N SER A 21 35.24 -6.58 -23.06
CA SER A 21 35.67 -7.93 -23.42
C SER A 21 36.68 -8.55 -22.46
N ARG A 22 37.45 -7.73 -21.72
CA ARG A 22 38.40 -8.21 -20.70
C ARG A 22 37.79 -8.43 -19.32
N LEU A 23 36.66 -7.79 -19.00
CA LEU A 23 36.00 -7.89 -17.68
C LEU A 23 34.94 -9.01 -17.58
N LEU A 24 34.35 -9.43 -18.71
CA LEU A 24 33.35 -10.51 -18.74
C LEU A 24 33.86 -11.89 -18.24
N PRO A 25 35.08 -12.37 -18.57
CA PRO A 25 35.53 -13.67 -18.09
C PRO A 25 35.83 -13.69 -16.58
N VAL A 26 36.24 -12.56 -15.99
CA VAL A 26 36.50 -12.43 -14.54
C VAL A 26 35.19 -12.47 -13.73
N LEU A 27 34.12 -11.85 -14.23
CA LEU A 27 32.78 -11.91 -13.63
C LEU A 27 32.14 -13.30 -13.73
N SER A 28 32.39 -14.04 -14.81
CA SER A 28 31.89 -15.42 -14.96
C SER A 28 32.59 -16.41 -13.99
N ALA A 29 33.89 -16.21 -13.73
CA ALA A 29 34.62 -17.00 -12.74
C ALA A 29 34.11 -16.75 -11.30
N ALA A 30 33.80 -15.50 -10.95
CA ALA A 30 33.23 -15.15 -9.64
C ALA A 30 31.84 -15.77 -9.40
N LEU A 31 30.98 -15.82 -10.42
CA LEU A 31 29.64 -16.43 -10.34
C LEU A 31 29.67 -17.97 -10.23
N ARG A 32 30.70 -18.63 -10.78
CA ARG A 32 30.89 -20.08 -10.61
C ARG A 32 31.37 -20.45 -9.21
N SER A 33 32.24 -19.63 -8.60
CA SER A 33 32.67 -19.82 -7.21
C SER A 33 31.52 -19.65 -6.21
N TRP A 34 30.60 -18.71 -6.45
CA TRP A 34 29.44 -18.49 -5.57
C TRP A 34 28.42 -19.64 -5.61
N ARG A 35 28.23 -20.30 -6.76
CA ARG A 35 27.37 -21.49 -6.86
C ARG A 35 27.95 -22.69 -6.12
N VAL A 36 29.26 -22.92 -6.22
CA VAL A 36 29.93 -24.02 -5.51
C VAL A 36 29.95 -23.77 -4.00
N TRP A 37 30.22 -22.53 -3.56
CA TRP A 37 30.13 -22.17 -2.15
C TRP A 37 28.72 -22.26 -1.57
N ARG A 38 27.68 -21.97 -2.35
CA ARG A 38 26.28 -22.16 -1.92
C ARG A 38 25.92 -23.65 -1.77
N CYS A 39 26.51 -24.53 -2.59
CA CYS A 39 26.37 -25.99 -2.43
C CYS A 39 27.14 -26.51 -1.19
N VAL A 40 28.38 -26.06 -0.98
CA VAL A 40 29.19 -26.48 0.18
C VAL A 40 28.56 -25.98 1.49
N LEU A 41 28.01 -24.76 1.53
CA LEU A 41 27.32 -24.23 2.71
C LEU A 41 26.04 -25.01 3.05
N VAL A 42 25.34 -25.54 2.04
CA VAL A 42 24.15 -26.40 2.24
C VAL A 42 24.56 -27.80 2.72
N SER A 43 25.70 -28.34 2.26
CA SER A 43 26.20 -29.65 2.72
C SER A 43 26.84 -29.63 4.12
N VAL A 44 27.58 -28.59 4.50
CA VAL A 44 28.24 -28.51 5.83
C VAL A 44 27.22 -28.35 6.96
N ARG A 45 26.02 -27.85 6.67
CA ARG A 45 24.93 -27.67 7.65
C ARG A 45 24.19 -28.97 8.00
N CYS A 46 24.58 -30.11 7.42
CA CYS A 46 24.00 -31.43 7.70
C CYS A 46 24.79 -32.30 8.69
N VAL A 47 26.01 -31.93 9.13
CA VAL A 47 26.91 -32.86 9.86
C VAL A 47 27.04 -32.60 11.37
N PHE A 48 26.50 -31.51 11.93
CA PHE A 48 26.58 -31.26 13.38
C PHE A 48 25.19 -31.24 14.05
N GLY A 49 24.99 -32.20 14.97
CA GLY A 49 23.74 -32.46 15.67
C GLY A 49 23.46 -31.51 16.85
N LEU A 50 22.20 -31.03 16.88
CA LEU A 50 21.25 -30.74 17.97
C LEU A 50 21.68 -29.92 19.22
N PRO A 51 20.76 -29.08 19.72
CA PRO A 51 19.79 -29.59 20.70
C PRO A 51 18.34 -29.68 20.18
N GLU A 52 17.58 -30.60 20.81
CA GLU A 52 16.25 -31.09 20.42
C GLU A 52 15.11 -30.05 20.39
N PRO A 53 14.09 -30.29 19.52
CA PRO A 53 12.77 -29.67 19.57
C PRO A 53 11.76 -30.45 20.44
N ALA A 54 11.07 -29.75 21.34
CA ALA A 54 9.95 -30.33 22.09
C ALA A 54 8.69 -30.50 21.19
N LYS A 55 8.35 -31.76 20.94
CA LYS A 55 7.00 -32.37 20.77
C LYS A 55 6.14 -31.99 19.53
N SER A 56 6.14 -32.94 18.57
CA SER A 56 5.02 -33.49 17.74
C SER A 56 3.58 -33.10 18.13
N ALA A 57 2.55 -32.93 17.29
CA ALA A 57 2.18 -33.05 15.86
C ALA A 57 0.73 -32.44 15.71
N PRO A 58 -0.05 -32.52 14.59
CA PRO A 58 0.19 -33.00 13.22
C PRO A 58 -0.28 -32.06 12.07
N ALA A 59 0.11 -32.42 10.85
CA ALA A 59 -0.19 -31.78 9.57
C ALA A 59 -1.69 -31.76 9.16
N PRO A 60 -2.16 -30.79 8.35
CA PRO A 60 -3.57 -30.75 7.93
C PRO A 60 -3.83 -31.71 6.76
N LYS A 61 -4.58 -32.78 7.03
CA LYS A 61 -5.18 -33.63 5.99
C LYS A 61 -6.43 -32.98 5.40
N LYS A 62 -6.48 -33.03 4.07
CA LYS A 62 -7.62 -32.78 3.18
C LYS A 62 -8.81 -33.68 3.57
N GLY A 63 -9.99 -33.12 3.78
CA GLY A 63 -11.23 -33.90 3.86
C GLY A 63 -12.43 -33.27 4.56
N SER A 64 -13.54 -33.21 3.82
CA SER A 64 -14.92 -33.43 4.27
C SER A 64 -15.67 -32.30 5.02
N LYS A 65 -16.52 -31.61 4.24
CA LYS A 65 -17.88 -31.13 4.53
C LYS A 65 -18.31 -31.21 6.02
N LYS A 66 -18.28 -30.08 6.72
CA LYS A 66 -19.04 -29.91 7.96
C LYS A 66 -20.51 -29.66 7.62
N ALA A 67 -21.33 -30.64 7.98
CA ALA A 67 -22.78 -30.54 8.02
C ALA A 67 -23.22 -29.35 8.88
N VAL A 68 -24.23 -28.65 8.38
CA VAL A 68 -24.91 -27.53 9.02
C VAL A 68 -25.60 -28.03 10.29
N THR A 69 -25.05 -27.72 11.45
CA THR A 69 -25.76 -27.85 12.72
C THR A 69 -26.70 -26.66 12.88
N LYS A 70 -28.01 -26.96 12.86
CA LYS A 70 -29.10 -26.02 13.15
C LYS A 70 -28.82 -25.32 14.48
N THR A 71 -28.55 -24.03 14.41
CA THR A 71 -28.40 -23.17 15.59
C THR A 71 -29.79 -22.93 16.20
N GLN A 72 -29.93 -23.24 17.48
CA GLN A 72 -31.13 -22.98 18.28
C GLN A 72 -31.48 -21.49 18.22
N LYS A 73 -32.77 -21.18 17.94
CA LYS A 73 -33.34 -19.83 18.07
C LYS A 73 -33.27 -19.42 19.55
N LYS A 74 -32.27 -18.61 19.90
CA LYS A 74 -32.23 -17.89 21.17
C LYS A 74 -33.00 -16.58 20.97
N GLY A 75 -34.00 -16.40 21.82
CA GLY A 75 -35.11 -15.46 21.68
C GLY A 75 -34.78 -13.98 21.49
N ASP A 76 -35.85 -13.25 21.16
CA ASP A 76 -36.00 -11.81 20.98
C ASP A 76 -34.92 -10.93 21.64
N LYS A 77 -33.80 -10.77 20.94
CA LYS A 77 -32.95 -9.60 21.11
C LYS A 77 -33.51 -8.52 20.22
N LYS A 78 -34.33 -7.64 20.83
CA LYS A 78 -34.70 -6.30 20.37
C LYS A 78 -33.73 -5.85 19.28
N ARG A 79 -34.22 -5.88 18.03
CA ARG A 79 -33.50 -5.61 16.78
C ARG A 79 -32.44 -4.54 17.05
N LYS A 80 -31.16 -4.95 17.12
CA LYS A 80 -30.04 -4.02 17.31
C LYS A 80 -30.23 -2.93 16.25
N LYS A 81 -30.51 -1.71 16.70
CA LYS A 81 -30.59 -0.52 15.85
C LYS A 81 -29.36 -0.56 14.96
N SER A 82 -29.57 -0.53 13.65
CA SER A 82 -28.49 -0.42 12.66
C SER A 82 -27.48 0.58 13.21
N ARG A 83 -26.23 0.13 13.37
CA ARG A 83 -25.17 0.96 13.94
C ARG A 83 -25.01 2.13 13.00
N LYS A 84 -25.50 3.30 13.41
CA LYS A 84 -25.31 4.54 12.66
C LYS A 84 -23.80 4.70 12.50
N GLU A 85 -23.31 4.62 11.27
CA GLU A 85 -21.89 4.85 10.98
C GLU A 85 -21.56 6.26 11.45
N SER A 86 -20.79 6.36 12.53
CA SER A 86 -20.46 7.62 13.17
C SER A 86 -18.96 7.79 13.21
N TYR A 87 -18.50 8.95 12.75
CA TYR A 87 -17.10 9.35 12.79
C TYR A 87 -16.66 9.87 14.16
N SER A 88 -17.55 9.81 15.16
CA SER A 88 -17.35 10.45 16.47
C SER A 88 -16.08 10.00 17.19
N ILE A 89 -15.71 8.71 17.07
CA ILE A 89 -14.48 8.18 17.68
C ILE A 89 -13.24 8.84 17.05
N TYR A 90 -13.23 9.04 15.74
CA TYR A 90 -12.11 9.65 15.02
C TYR A 90 -12.02 11.15 15.27
N VAL A 91 -13.18 11.83 15.34
CA VAL A 91 -13.23 13.26 15.69
C VAL A 91 -12.63 13.49 17.08
N TYR A 92 -12.93 12.63 18.06
CA TYR A 92 -12.30 12.73 19.39
C TYR A 92 -10.79 12.49 19.36
N LYS A 93 -10.31 11.51 18.58
CA LYS A 93 -8.87 11.24 18.44
C LYS A 93 -8.13 12.44 17.86
N VAL A 94 -8.68 13.06 16.81
CA VAL A 94 -8.08 14.24 16.19
C VAL A 94 -8.14 15.43 17.14
N LEU A 95 -9.25 15.63 17.86
CA LEU A 95 -9.36 16.72 18.83
C LEU A 95 -8.26 16.66 19.89
N LYS A 96 -8.00 15.47 20.46
CA LYS A 96 -6.96 15.33 21.49
C LYS A 96 -5.54 15.51 20.97
N GLN A 97 -5.33 15.36 19.66
CA GLN A 97 -4.04 15.69 19.03
C GLN A 97 -3.81 17.21 18.92
N VAL A 98 -4.89 18.00 18.73
CA VAL A 98 -4.79 19.46 18.57
C VAL A 98 -4.97 20.23 19.89
N HIS A 99 -5.85 19.75 20.76
CA HIS A 99 -6.16 20.35 22.06
C HIS A 99 -6.39 19.26 23.11
N PRO A 100 -5.36 18.90 23.92
CA PRO A 100 -5.47 17.82 24.90
C PRO A 100 -6.48 18.11 26.02
N ASP A 101 -6.71 19.37 26.37
CA ASP A 101 -7.53 19.75 27.53
C ASP A 101 -8.97 20.16 27.17
N THR A 102 -9.29 20.27 25.89
CA THR A 102 -10.63 20.66 25.43
C THR A 102 -11.55 19.45 25.23
N GLY A 103 -12.85 19.64 25.48
CA GLY A 103 -13.92 18.68 25.22
C GLY A 103 -14.92 19.20 24.18
N ILE A 104 -15.64 18.29 23.50
CA ILE A 104 -16.68 18.64 22.52
C ILE A 104 -18.05 18.19 23.05
N SER A 105 -19.07 19.03 22.88
CA SER A 105 -20.45 18.71 23.25
C SER A 105 -21.10 17.69 22.30
N SER A 106 -22.13 16.98 22.73
CA SER A 106 -22.85 16.01 21.90
C SER A 106 -23.52 16.63 20.67
N LYS A 107 -24.00 17.88 20.78
CA LYS A 107 -24.56 18.65 19.66
C LYS A 107 -23.48 19.00 18.62
N ALA A 108 -22.34 19.52 19.08
CA ALA A 108 -21.21 19.83 18.20
C ALA A 108 -20.65 18.57 17.52
N MET A 109 -20.63 17.44 18.22
CA MET A 109 -20.26 16.15 17.63
C MET A 109 -21.20 15.72 16.49
N GLY A 110 -22.50 16.00 16.62
CA GLY A 110 -23.48 15.76 15.55
C GLY A 110 -23.19 16.60 14.31
N ILE A 111 -22.87 17.89 14.50
CA ILE A 111 -22.49 18.80 13.40
C ILE A 111 -21.22 18.30 12.70
N MET A 112 -20.19 17.93 13.46
CA MET A 112 -18.93 17.40 12.91
C MET A 112 -19.14 16.11 12.12
N ASN A 113 -20.02 15.22 12.59
CA ASN A 113 -20.34 14.00 11.86
C ASN A 113 -21.03 14.30 10.52
N SER A 114 -21.97 15.24 10.48
CA SER A 114 -22.61 15.67 9.24
C SER A 114 -21.63 16.37 8.30
N PHE A 115 -20.72 17.19 8.83
CA PHE A 115 -19.69 17.86 8.05
C PHE A 115 -18.79 16.87 7.30
N VAL A 116 -18.32 15.82 7.99
CA VAL A 116 -17.51 14.76 7.35
C VAL A 116 -18.29 14.07 6.22
N ASN A 117 -19.58 13.80 6.43
CA ASN A 117 -20.42 13.18 5.40
C ASN A 117 -20.63 14.10 4.19
N ASP A 118 -20.92 15.40 4.37
CA ASP A 118 -21.09 16.35 3.25
C ASP A 118 -19.82 16.43 2.39
N ILE A 119 -18.65 16.55 3.02
CA ILE A 119 -17.38 16.58 2.29
C ILE A 119 -17.10 15.25 1.59
N PHE A 120 -17.39 14.11 2.25
CA PHE A 120 -17.19 12.80 1.66
C PHE A 120 -18.07 12.60 0.41
N GLU A 121 -19.36 12.93 0.49
CA GLU A 121 -20.29 12.82 -0.63
C GLU A 121 -19.89 13.74 -1.79
N ARG A 122 -19.46 14.97 -1.49
CA ARG A 122 -18.95 15.90 -2.52
C ARG A 122 -17.73 15.34 -3.24
N ILE A 123 -16.75 14.81 -2.51
CA ILE A 123 -15.53 14.23 -3.09
C ILE A 123 -15.88 12.98 -3.91
N ALA A 124 -16.66 12.06 -3.35
CA ALA A 124 -17.07 10.84 -4.03
C ALA A 124 -17.85 11.14 -5.33
N GLY A 125 -18.76 12.11 -5.29
CA GLY A 125 -19.52 12.55 -6.46
C GLY A 125 -18.63 13.13 -7.56
N LYS A 126 -17.66 13.98 -7.20
CA LYS A 126 -16.70 14.55 -8.18
C LYS A 126 -15.75 13.49 -8.73
N ALA A 127 -15.24 12.60 -7.88
CA ALA A 127 -14.33 11.53 -8.29
C ALA A 127 -15.02 10.52 -9.21
N SER A 128 -16.28 10.18 -8.93
CA SER A 128 -17.11 9.34 -9.80
C SER A 128 -17.27 9.97 -11.19
N ARG A 129 -17.64 11.26 -11.27
CA ARG A 129 -17.74 11.96 -12.56
C ARG A 129 -16.42 11.96 -13.33
N LEU A 130 -15.30 12.17 -12.64
CA LEU A 130 -13.95 12.11 -13.24
C LEU A 130 -13.61 10.72 -13.79
N ALA A 131 -13.95 9.65 -13.07
CA ALA A 131 -13.75 8.28 -13.54
C ALA A 131 -14.58 8.01 -14.81
N HIS A 132 -15.83 8.48 -14.84
CA HIS A 132 -16.70 8.36 -16.01
C HIS A 132 -16.18 9.12 -17.24
N TYR A 133 -15.62 10.33 -17.06
CA TYR A 133 -15.00 11.07 -18.18
C TYR A 133 -13.81 10.32 -18.79
N ASN A 134 -13.03 9.66 -17.94
CA ASN A 134 -11.90 8.82 -18.36
C ASN A 134 -12.33 7.42 -18.85
N LYS A 135 -13.64 7.12 -18.90
CA LYS A 135 -14.22 5.81 -19.24
C LYS A 135 -13.68 4.66 -18.38
N ARG A 136 -13.34 4.95 -17.11
CA ARG A 136 -12.87 3.96 -16.14
C ARG A 136 -13.98 3.63 -15.16
N SER A 137 -14.17 2.34 -14.87
CA SER A 137 -15.11 1.86 -13.85
C SER A 137 -14.53 1.87 -12.43
N THR A 138 -13.23 2.15 -12.29
CA THR A 138 -12.51 2.15 -11.01
C THR A 138 -12.09 3.57 -10.63
N ILE A 139 -12.43 3.99 -9.41
CA ILE A 139 -11.95 5.24 -8.82
C ILE A 139 -10.58 4.98 -8.19
N THR A 140 -9.54 5.65 -8.66
CA THR A 140 -8.17 5.55 -8.13
C THR A 140 -7.83 6.75 -7.25
N SER A 141 -6.70 6.69 -6.54
CA SER A 141 -6.19 7.81 -5.74
C SER A 141 -5.98 9.09 -6.58
N ARG A 142 -5.77 8.96 -7.90
CA ARG A 142 -5.62 10.10 -8.81
C ARG A 142 -6.93 10.86 -9.03
N GLU A 143 -8.06 10.17 -9.18
CA GLU A 143 -9.38 10.81 -9.28
C GLU A 143 -9.75 11.51 -7.97
N ILE A 144 -9.43 10.90 -6.81
CA ILE A 144 -9.64 11.53 -5.50
C ILE A 144 -8.79 12.79 -5.35
N GLN A 145 -7.49 12.73 -5.68
CA GLN A 145 -6.59 13.89 -5.59
C GLN A 145 -7.06 15.05 -6.48
N THR A 146 -7.55 14.75 -7.68
CA THR A 146 -8.08 15.75 -8.61
C THR A 146 -9.41 16.31 -8.11
N ALA A 147 -10.30 15.46 -7.59
CA ALA A 147 -11.58 15.89 -7.02
C ALA A 147 -11.39 16.86 -5.83
N VAL A 148 -10.42 16.60 -4.96
CA VAL A 148 -10.09 17.49 -3.82
C VAL A 148 -9.65 18.87 -4.29
N ARG A 149 -8.81 18.94 -5.33
CA ARG A 149 -8.36 20.22 -5.93
C ARG A 149 -9.48 21.02 -6.58
N LEU A 150 -10.52 20.34 -7.07
CA LEU A 150 -11.69 20.98 -7.70
C LEU A 150 -12.74 21.45 -6.67
N LEU A 151 -12.74 20.86 -5.47
CA LEU A 151 -13.74 21.16 -4.44
C LEU A 151 -13.24 22.18 -3.42
N LEU A 152 -11.96 22.16 -3.10
CA LEU A 152 -11.37 23.02 -2.06
C LEU A 152 -10.66 24.23 -2.69
N PRO A 153 -10.71 25.40 -2.01
CA PRO A 153 -9.92 26.55 -2.41
C PRO A 153 -8.42 26.25 -2.34
N SER A 154 -7.63 26.98 -3.12
CA SER A 154 -6.22 26.68 -3.45
C SER A 154 -5.33 26.42 -2.23
N GLU A 155 -5.44 27.19 -1.15
CA GLU A 155 -4.62 26.99 0.06
C GLU A 155 -4.98 25.67 0.77
N LEU A 156 -6.27 25.40 0.98
CA LEU A 156 -6.73 24.16 1.63
C LEU A 156 -6.44 22.92 0.78
N ALA A 157 -6.55 23.05 -0.56
CA ALA A 157 -6.26 21.96 -1.48
C ALA A 157 -4.80 21.51 -1.40
N LYS A 158 -3.84 22.44 -1.26
CA LYS A 158 -2.41 22.10 -1.12
C LYS A 158 -2.17 21.22 0.11
N HIS A 159 -2.69 21.62 1.27
CA HIS A 159 -2.55 20.87 2.50
C HIS A 159 -3.24 19.50 2.41
N ALA A 160 -4.50 19.47 1.98
CA ALA A 160 -5.27 18.23 1.86
C ALA A 160 -4.60 17.21 0.93
N VAL A 161 -4.10 17.66 -0.22
CA VAL A 161 -3.36 16.79 -1.15
C VAL A 161 -2.06 16.29 -0.53
N SER A 162 -1.31 17.17 0.14
CA SER A 162 -0.05 16.78 0.78
C SER A 162 -0.24 15.73 1.89
N GLU A 163 -1.29 15.86 2.72
CA GLU A 163 -1.63 14.89 3.74
C GLU A 163 -2.11 13.57 3.14
N GLY A 164 -2.91 13.64 2.07
CA GLY A 164 -3.36 12.45 1.33
C GLY A 164 -2.20 11.64 0.74
N THR A 165 -1.23 12.30 0.10
CA THR A 165 -0.06 11.62 -0.46
C THR A 165 0.81 10.97 0.63
N LYS A 166 1.04 11.67 1.75
CA LYS A 166 1.77 11.11 2.89
C LYS A 166 1.11 9.84 3.42
N ALA A 167 -0.22 9.83 3.54
CA ALA A 167 -0.97 8.68 4.01
C ALA A 167 -0.85 7.48 3.06
N VAL A 168 -0.93 7.71 1.74
CA VAL A 168 -0.77 6.65 0.74
C VAL A 168 0.63 6.03 0.80
N THR A 169 1.67 6.85 0.87
CA THR A 169 3.05 6.35 0.97
C THR A 169 3.26 5.52 2.23
N LYS A 170 2.79 6.01 3.38
CA LYS A 170 2.87 5.28 4.67
C LYS A 170 2.17 3.92 4.57
N TYR A 171 0.97 3.88 3.99
CA TYR A 171 0.21 2.65 3.81
C TYR A 171 0.94 1.63 2.93
N THR A 172 1.59 2.09 1.85
CA THR A 172 2.37 1.20 0.97
C THR A 172 3.64 0.67 1.63
N SER A 173 4.26 1.42 2.54
CA SER A 173 5.50 1.01 3.23
C SER A 173 5.29 0.10 4.44
N SER A 174 4.10 0.09 5.04
CA SER A 174 3.82 -0.65 6.29
C SER A 174 3.46 -2.13 6.09
N LYS A 175 4.00 -2.77 5.05
CA LYS A 175 3.74 -4.19 4.74
C LYS A 175 4.88 -5.10 5.18
#